data_AF-A0A1A9ATA2-F1
#
_entry.id   AF-A0A1A9ATA2-F1
#
_cell.length_a   1.000
_cell.length_b   1.000
_cell.length_c   1.000
_cell.angle_alpha   90.00
_cell.angle_beta   90.00
_cell.angle_gamma   90.00
#
_symmetry.space_group_name_H-M   'P 1'
#
loop_
_entity.id
_entity.type
_entity.pdbx_description
1 polymer ?
#
loop_
_entity_poly.entity_id
_entity_poly.type
_entity_poly.pdbx_seq_one_letter_code
_entity_poly.pdbx_strand_id
1 'polypeptide(L)'
;MTKDINVKVLQPYSFYESLKNDKDLTEWINELNKIYYQSYRAEEYLKKFGAQLVRNYTELLKGYKDISPTNRCIYLNCWTNLEINRHKSEKGINDFDSKVENFVEEVWEILKNKKGKHCNRDKSLFTKEHVNIRKDLLDFCTNRDILRKSNGVYSYGKLNEWISKMYKKYIDDNYCKTYEDILDIYDENDSPLKIADNCTLYDIHATFPYFGVRHIISFWEHRIRSISNCKKHGNAGFYVPPDPEVLDSDDVSSSPILIKITITAFTIVSIFSFGLILYKFSPFGFWLHKNIINKYKIGVDNEEEKNILSKETLYLNFLNSGKSDHHISYHPV
;
A
#
# COMPACT_ATOMS: atom_id res chain seq x y z
N MET A 1 -27.36 -8.50 31.58
CA MET A 1 -27.10 -7.82 30.29
C MET A 1 -26.22 -6.61 30.53
N THR A 2 -24.91 -6.76 30.38
CA THR A 2 -23.94 -5.65 30.48
C THR A 2 -23.85 -4.95 29.12
N LYS A 3 -24.17 -3.65 29.09
CA LYS A 3 -24.18 -2.80 27.88
C LYS A 3 -22.83 -2.85 27.15
N ASP A 4 -22.82 -3.18 25.85
CA ASP A 4 -21.61 -3.19 24.99
C ASP A 4 -20.79 -1.90 25.10
N ILE A 5 -19.48 -1.98 24.84
CA ILE A 5 -18.62 -0.79 24.75
C ILE A 5 -19.07 0.05 23.55
N ASN A 6 -19.62 1.23 23.83
CA ASN A 6 -20.07 2.16 22.79
C ASN A 6 -18.89 3.03 22.33
N VAL A 7 -18.24 2.66 21.24
CA VAL A 7 -17.10 3.43 20.69
C VAL A 7 -17.49 4.81 20.17
N LYS A 8 -18.77 5.06 19.88
CA LYS A 8 -19.24 6.37 19.38
C LYS A 8 -19.18 7.48 20.43
N VAL A 9 -19.09 7.14 21.71
CA VAL A 9 -18.91 8.14 22.78
C VAL A 9 -17.45 8.42 23.08
N LEU A 10 -16.51 7.73 22.42
CA LEU A 10 -15.08 7.94 22.61
C LEU A 10 -14.57 9.08 21.71
N GLN A 11 -13.54 9.77 22.19
CA GLN A 11 -12.93 10.91 21.51
C GLN A 11 -12.55 10.65 20.04
N PRO A 12 -12.01 9.49 19.63
CA PRO A 12 -11.62 9.24 18.23
C PRO A 12 -12.79 9.39 17.25
N TYR A 13 -13.97 8.89 17.63
CA TYR A 13 -15.18 9.04 16.82
C TYR A 13 -15.55 10.52 16.64
N SER A 14 -15.68 11.26 17.76
CA SER A 14 -16.02 12.69 17.72
C SER A 14 -14.98 13.54 16.97
N PHE A 15 -13.69 13.19 17.10
CA PHE A 15 -12.60 13.85 16.39
C PHE A 15 -12.76 13.68 14.88
N TYR A 16 -12.95 12.44 14.42
CA TYR A 16 -13.09 12.15 13.00
C TYR A 16 -14.36 12.76 12.40
N GLU A 17 -15.47 12.78 13.14
CA GLU A 17 -16.68 13.52 12.74
C GLU A 17 -16.41 15.04 12.62
N SER A 18 -15.62 15.61 13.52
CA SER A 18 -15.26 17.03 13.47
C SER A 18 -14.39 17.37 12.25
N LEU A 19 -13.53 16.45 11.79
CA LEU A 19 -12.77 16.66 10.55
C LEU A 19 -13.67 16.85 9.33
N LYS A 20 -14.78 16.09 9.28
CA LYS A 20 -15.76 16.12 8.19
C LYS A 20 -16.73 17.29 8.24
N ASN A 21 -16.84 17.97 9.39
CA ASN A 21 -17.78 19.06 9.57
C ASN A 21 -17.52 20.17 8.54
N ASP A 22 -18.55 20.59 7.81
CA ASP A 22 -18.50 21.62 6.76
C ASP A 22 -19.31 22.86 7.13
N LYS A 23 -19.82 22.93 8.36
CA LYS A 23 -20.58 24.08 8.86
C LYS A 23 -19.66 25.26 9.14
N ASP A 24 -20.14 26.44 8.74
CA ASP A 24 -19.50 27.76 8.89
C ASP A 24 -18.00 27.77 8.58
N LEU A 25 -17.68 27.76 7.29
CA LEU A 25 -16.31 27.86 6.80
C LEU A 25 -15.88 29.29 6.47
N THR A 26 -16.68 30.30 6.83
CA THR A 26 -16.46 31.69 6.41
C THR A 26 -15.10 32.22 6.87
N GLU A 27 -14.79 32.05 8.16
CA GLU A 27 -13.49 32.42 8.74
C GLU A 27 -12.33 31.66 8.07
N TRP A 28 -12.51 30.37 7.83
CA TRP A 28 -11.48 29.50 7.30
C TRP A 28 -11.22 29.70 5.81
N ILE A 29 -12.23 30.10 5.05
CA ILE A 29 -12.07 30.56 3.66
C ILE A 29 -11.25 31.85 3.64
N ASN A 30 -11.53 32.78 4.57
CA ASN A 30 -10.73 34.00 4.69
C ASN A 30 -9.28 33.69 5.06
N GLU A 31 -9.05 32.76 5.99
CA GLU A 31 -7.70 32.34 6.37
C GLU A 31 -6.98 31.62 5.21
N LEU A 32 -7.66 30.73 4.49
CA LEU A 32 -7.15 30.09 3.27
C LEU A 32 -6.70 31.14 2.24
N ASN A 33 -7.57 32.11 1.96
CA ASN A 33 -7.29 33.19 1.02
C ASN A 33 -6.08 34.05 1.44
N LYS A 34 -5.88 34.27 2.75
CA LYS A 34 -4.71 34.97 3.28
C LYS A 34 -3.42 34.17 3.11
N ILE A 35 -3.46 32.85 3.35
CA ILE A 35 -2.25 32.04 3.32
C ILE A 35 -1.88 31.58 1.91
N TYR A 36 -2.87 31.41 1.03
CA TYR A 36 -2.75 30.88 -0.32
C TYR A 36 -3.64 31.64 -1.31
N TYR A 37 -3.11 32.73 -1.88
CA TYR A 37 -3.87 33.66 -2.73
C TYR A 37 -4.50 33.01 -3.98
N GLN A 38 -3.95 31.91 -4.50
CA GLN A 38 -4.49 31.24 -5.68
C GLN A 38 -5.88 30.63 -5.41
N SER A 39 -6.22 30.38 -4.14
CA SER A 39 -7.55 29.91 -3.74
C SER A 39 -8.68 30.85 -4.17
N TYR A 40 -8.45 32.16 -4.34
CA TYR A 40 -9.49 33.08 -4.85
C TYR A 40 -10.07 32.65 -6.21
N ARG A 41 -9.23 32.06 -7.06
CA ARG A 41 -9.59 31.56 -8.39
C ARG A 41 -9.95 30.07 -8.41
N ALA A 42 -9.84 29.40 -7.26
CA ALA A 42 -10.20 28.00 -7.15
C ALA A 42 -11.72 27.81 -7.23
N GLU A 43 -12.12 26.60 -7.66
CA GLU A 43 -13.52 26.18 -7.68
C GLU A 43 -14.08 26.15 -6.25
N GLU A 44 -15.39 26.36 -6.11
CA GLU A 44 -16.03 26.51 -4.79
C GLU A 44 -15.76 25.32 -3.86
N TYR A 45 -15.75 24.10 -4.40
CA TYR A 45 -15.44 22.90 -3.59
C TYR A 45 -13.99 22.90 -3.10
N LEU A 46 -13.01 23.34 -3.90
CA LEU A 46 -11.61 23.45 -3.46
C LEU A 46 -11.46 24.52 -2.37
N LYS A 47 -12.21 25.63 -2.48
CA LYS A 47 -12.25 26.64 -1.41
C LYS A 47 -12.78 26.04 -0.11
N LYS A 48 -13.89 25.30 -0.16
CA LYS A 48 -14.48 24.62 1.01
C LYS A 48 -13.53 23.57 1.59
N PHE A 49 -12.97 22.71 0.75
CA PHE A 49 -12.05 21.65 1.17
C PHE A 49 -10.75 22.24 1.75
N GLY A 50 -10.16 23.23 1.08
CA GLY A 50 -9.00 23.96 1.60
C GLY A 50 -9.29 24.64 2.93
N ALA A 51 -10.45 25.27 3.09
CA ALA A 51 -10.86 25.88 4.36
C ALA A 51 -11.02 24.85 5.48
N GLN A 52 -11.64 23.70 5.21
CA GLN A 52 -11.70 22.58 6.17
C GLN A 52 -10.30 22.11 6.54
N LEU A 53 -9.38 21.98 5.57
CA LEU A 53 -8.00 21.59 5.84
C LEU A 53 -7.28 22.61 6.73
N VAL A 54 -7.44 23.92 6.48
CA VAL A 54 -6.88 24.98 7.32
C VAL A 54 -7.41 24.88 8.76
N ARG A 55 -8.73 24.77 8.95
CA ARG A 55 -9.33 24.59 10.29
C ARG A 55 -8.78 23.34 10.97
N ASN A 56 -8.82 22.21 10.26
CA ASN A 56 -8.47 20.91 10.82
C ASN A 56 -6.99 20.90 11.25
N TYR A 57 -6.09 21.47 10.44
CA TYR A 57 -4.65 21.56 10.71
C TYR A 57 -4.32 22.51 11.86
N THR A 58 -4.98 23.67 11.94
CA THR A 58 -4.59 24.74 12.86
C THR A 58 -5.29 24.66 14.22
N GLU A 59 -6.54 24.20 14.24
CA GLU A 59 -7.40 24.18 15.42
C GLU A 59 -7.65 22.75 15.91
N LEU A 60 -8.26 21.88 15.10
CA LEU A 60 -8.73 20.57 15.56
C LEU A 60 -7.61 19.65 16.01
N LEU A 61 -6.46 19.68 15.34
CA LEU A 61 -5.27 18.92 15.76
C LEU A 61 -4.82 19.25 17.19
N LYS A 62 -5.20 20.40 17.76
CA LYS A 62 -4.81 20.81 19.12
C LYS A 62 -5.85 20.45 20.18
N GLY A 63 -7.13 20.33 19.81
CA GLY A 63 -8.25 20.21 20.76
C GLY A 63 -8.39 18.84 21.44
N TYR A 64 -8.06 17.74 20.76
CA TYR A 64 -8.37 16.38 21.21
C TYR A 64 -7.19 15.71 21.94
N LYS A 65 -6.99 16.04 23.22
CA LYS A 65 -5.80 15.65 24.00
C LYS A 65 -5.74 14.16 24.36
N ASP A 66 -6.87 13.45 24.38
CA ASP A 66 -6.93 12.02 24.68
C ASP A 66 -6.38 11.16 23.53
N ILE A 67 -6.29 11.74 22.33
CA ILE A 67 -5.72 11.12 21.14
C ILE A 67 -4.28 11.62 21.00
N SER A 68 -3.34 10.70 20.75
CA SER A 68 -1.94 11.08 20.55
C SER A 68 -1.80 12.06 19.38
N PRO A 69 -0.83 13.00 19.42
CA PRO A 69 -0.55 13.88 18.28
C PRO A 69 -0.34 13.11 16.98
N THR A 70 0.38 11.98 17.04
CA THR A 70 0.60 11.07 15.91
C THR A 70 -0.70 10.56 15.33
N ASN A 71 -1.59 9.99 16.16
CA ASN A 71 -2.85 9.43 15.66
C ASN A 71 -3.77 10.51 15.10
N ARG A 72 -3.82 11.70 15.72
CA ARG A 72 -4.57 12.85 15.16
C ARG A 72 -4.10 13.22 13.76
N CYS A 73 -2.78 13.20 13.55
CA CYS A 73 -2.20 13.46 12.23
C CYS A 73 -2.52 12.35 11.21
N ILE A 74 -2.49 11.08 11.62
CA ILE A 74 -2.86 9.95 10.73
C ILE A 74 -4.34 10.07 10.34
N TYR A 75 -5.23 10.36 11.29
CA TYR A 75 -6.64 10.62 11.02
C TYR A 75 -6.87 11.77 10.02
N LEU A 76 -6.12 12.88 10.16
CA LEU A 76 -6.19 13.99 9.23
C LEU A 76 -5.77 13.57 7.81
N ASN A 77 -4.70 12.76 7.70
CA ASN A 77 -4.27 12.19 6.43
C ASN A 77 -5.31 11.23 5.84
N CYS A 78 -5.89 10.34 6.64
CA CYS A 78 -6.98 9.45 6.19
C CYS A 78 -8.17 10.24 5.65
N TRP A 79 -8.65 11.24 6.39
CA TRP A 79 -9.74 12.11 5.94
C TRP A 79 -9.39 12.81 4.62
N THR A 80 -8.21 13.41 4.54
CA THR A 80 -7.75 14.14 3.35
C THR A 80 -7.67 13.24 2.12
N ASN A 81 -7.06 12.06 2.26
CA ASN A 81 -6.95 11.08 1.18
C ASN A 81 -8.32 10.56 0.75
N LEU A 82 -9.26 10.36 1.68
CA LEU A 82 -10.63 9.95 1.36
C LEU A 82 -11.40 11.05 0.61
N GLU A 83 -11.24 12.32 0.98
CA GLU A 83 -11.87 13.44 0.26
C GLU A 83 -11.29 13.61 -1.15
N ILE A 84 -9.97 13.46 -1.32
CA ILE A 84 -9.33 13.44 -2.64
C ILE A 84 -9.91 12.30 -3.49
N ASN A 85 -9.93 11.07 -2.95
CA ASN A 85 -10.44 9.89 -3.66
C ASN A 85 -11.94 10.03 -4.01
N ARG A 86 -12.75 10.58 -3.09
CA ARG A 86 -14.17 10.88 -3.34
C ARG A 86 -14.32 11.82 -4.53
N HIS A 87 -13.56 12.91 -4.54
CA HIS A 87 -13.63 13.89 -5.62
C HIS A 87 -13.14 13.35 -6.96
N LYS A 88 -12.03 12.60 -6.98
CA LYS A 88 -11.55 11.95 -8.20
C LYS A 88 -12.62 11.03 -8.78
N SER A 89 -13.24 10.20 -7.93
CA SER A 89 -14.32 9.29 -8.33
C SER A 89 -15.55 10.02 -8.86
N GLU A 90 -16.04 11.06 -8.17
CA GLU A 90 -17.21 11.85 -8.59
C GLU A 90 -17.01 12.58 -9.93
N LYS A 91 -15.76 12.93 -10.26
CA LYS A 91 -15.41 13.65 -11.48
C LYS A 91 -14.87 12.74 -12.59
N GLY A 92 -14.75 11.43 -12.35
CA GLY A 92 -14.15 10.49 -13.29
C GLY A 92 -12.68 10.79 -13.61
N ILE A 93 -11.95 11.39 -12.66
CA ILE A 93 -10.53 11.74 -12.82
C ILE A 93 -9.68 10.53 -12.45
N ASN A 94 -8.98 9.99 -13.44
CA ASN A 94 -8.04 8.88 -13.25
C ASN A 94 -6.57 9.34 -13.19
N ASP A 95 -6.34 10.65 -13.31
CA ASP A 95 -5.00 11.20 -13.36
C ASP A 95 -4.29 11.06 -12.01
N PHE A 96 -3.03 10.66 -12.10
CA PHE A 96 -2.12 10.52 -10.96
C PHE A 96 -1.78 11.88 -10.31
N ASP A 97 -1.83 12.95 -11.09
CA ASP A 97 -1.56 14.32 -10.65
C ASP A 97 -2.75 15.23 -10.94
N SER A 98 -3.77 15.10 -10.09
CA SER A 98 -5.02 15.84 -10.27
C SER A 98 -4.93 17.26 -9.72
N LYS A 99 -5.72 18.16 -10.28
CA LYS A 99 -5.88 19.54 -9.77
C LYS A 99 -6.23 19.57 -8.27
N VAL A 100 -7.01 18.61 -7.78
CA VAL A 100 -7.38 18.52 -6.37
C VAL A 100 -6.20 18.12 -5.49
N GLU A 101 -5.36 17.19 -5.93
CA GLU A 101 -4.14 16.81 -5.19
C GLU A 101 -3.17 17.97 -5.12
N ASN A 102 -2.84 18.57 -6.27
CA ASN A 102 -1.91 19.71 -6.31
C ASN A 102 -2.37 20.84 -5.40
N PHE A 103 -3.66 21.18 -5.43
CA PHE A 103 -4.23 22.16 -4.51
C PHE A 103 -4.04 21.77 -3.03
N VAL A 104 -4.32 20.53 -2.65
CA VAL A 104 -4.17 20.06 -1.27
C VAL A 104 -2.71 20.08 -0.82
N GLU A 105 -1.79 19.59 -1.65
CA GLU A 105 -0.36 19.53 -1.33
C GLU A 105 0.22 20.94 -1.14
N GLU A 106 -0.14 21.89 -2.01
CA GLU A 106 0.29 23.29 -1.87
C GLU A 106 -0.25 23.94 -0.58
N VAL A 107 -1.53 23.75 -0.29
CA VAL A 107 -2.14 24.27 0.95
C VAL A 107 -1.47 23.64 2.18
N TRP A 108 -1.20 22.34 2.17
CA TRP A 108 -0.56 21.64 3.28
C TRP A 108 0.86 22.12 3.54
N GLU A 109 1.69 22.29 2.50
CA GLU A 109 3.05 22.80 2.66
C GLU A 109 3.06 24.26 3.15
N ILE A 110 2.12 25.10 2.70
CA ILE A 110 1.96 26.45 3.24
C ILE A 110 1.60 26.42 4.73
N LEU A 111 0.67 25.55 5.13
CA LEU A 111 0.27 25.39 6.53
C LEU A 111 1.44 24.94 7.40
N LYS A 112 2.19 23.94 6.95
CA LYS A 112 3.40 23.45 7.61
C LYS A 112 4.45 24.55 7.79
N ASN A 113 4.65 25.39 6.76
CA ASN A 113 5.63 26.47 6.80
C ASN A 113 5.18 27.65 7.67
N LYS A 114 3.91 28.06 7.61
CA LYS A 114 3.39 29.25 8.31
C LYS A 114 2.89 28.97 9.72
N LYS A 115 2.36 27.78 9.99
CA LYS A 115 1.70 27.41 11.25
C LYS A 115 2.49 26.36 12.03
N GLY A 116 3.58 25.83 11.47
CA GLY A 116 4.48 24.88 12.12
C GLY A 116 4.25 23.44 11.68
N LYS A 117 5.26 22.59 11.91
CA LYS A 117 5.27 21.16 11.53
C LYS A 117 4.47 20.31 12.52
N HIS A 118 3.16 20.55 12.62
CA HIS A 118 2.28 19.82 13.53
C HIS A 118 1.87 18.44 13.01
N CYS A 119 1.75 18.31 11.69
CA CYS A 119 1.37 17.08 11.03
C CYS A 119 2.04 16.97 9.67
N ASN A 120 2.75 15.85 9.46
CA ASN A 120 3.36 15.54 8.18
C ASN A 120 2.30 14.95 7.25
N ARG A 121 2.33 15.40 6.00
CA ARG A 121 1.49 14.87 4.93
C ARG A 121 1.97 13.47 4.56
N ASP A 122 1.05 12.52 4.53
CA ASP A 122 1.24 11.14 4.06
C ASP A 122 0.53 10.97 2.71
N LYS A 123 1.27 11.24 1.62
CA LYS A 123 0.80 11.12 0.22
C LYS A 123 0.75 9.66 -0.26
N SER A 124 0.62 8.68 0.65
CA SER A 124 0.45 7.28 0.27
C SER A 124 -0.69 7.15 -0.74
N LEU A 125 -0.41 6.49 -1.86
CA LEU A 125 -1.30 6.30 -3.01
C LEU A 125 -2.27 5.14 -2.76
N PHE A 126 -2.80 5.08 -1.54
CA PHE A 126 -3.75 4.07 -1.15
C PHE A 126 -5.07 4.28 -1.90
N THR A 127 -5.63 3.18 -2.40
CA THR A 127 -7.01 3.16 -2.88
C THR A 127 -7.95 3.59 -1.76
N LYS A 128 -9.18 3.98 -2.11
CA LYS A 128 -10.20 4.34 -1.11
C LYS A 128 -10.39 3.22 -0.10
N GLU A 129 -10.39 1.98 -0.57
CA GLU A 129 -10.53 0.76 0.22
C GLU A 129 -9.36 0.62 1.21
N HIS A 130 -8.11 0.77 0.75
CA HIS A 130 -6.92 0.70 1.60
C HIS A 130 -6.89 1.80 2.67
N VAL A 131 -7.29 3.03 2.32
CA VAL A 131 -7.40 4.12 3.31
C VAL A 131 -8.48 3.81 4.36
N ASN A 132 -9.61 3.24 3.95
CA ASN A 132 -10.66 2.83 4.88
C ASN A 132 -10.20 1.73 5.84
N ILE A 133 -9.48 0.72 5.34
CA ILE A 133 -8.90 -0.35 6.18
C ILE A 133 -7.92 0.25 7.20
N ARG A 134 -7.00 1.11 6.75
CA ARG A 134 -6.05 1.82 7.62
C ARG A 134 -6.77 2.63 8.70
N LYS A 135 -7.78 3.40 8.33
CA LYS A 135 -8.58 4.20 9.27
C LYS A 135 -9.30 3.29 10.27
N ASP A 136 -9.91 2.21 9.82
CA ASP A 136 -10.62 1.28 10.69
C ASP A 136 -9.66 0.64 11.71
N LEU A 137 -8.46 0.22 11.27
CA LEU A 137 -7.42 -0.28 12.18
C LEU A 137 -6.98 0.79 13.19
N LEU A 138 -6.81 2.04 12.74
CA LEU A 138 -6.50 3.18 13.61
C LEU A 138 -7.60 3.42 14.66
N ASP A 139 -8.87 3.35 14.26
CA ASP A 139 -10.03 3.46 15.15
C ASP A 139 -9.98 2.40 16.24
N PHE A 140 -9.74 1.15 15.85
CA PHE A 140 -9.60 0.06 16.81
C PHE A 140 -8.46 0.32 17.80
N CYS A 141 -7.24 0.58 17.32
CA CYS A 141 -6.08 0.74 18.19
C CYS A 141 -6.18 1.97 19.09
N THR A 142 -6.69 3.09 18.58
CA THR A 142 -6.85 4.32 19.37
C THR A 142 -7.91 4.12 20.45
N ASN A 143 -9.04 3.47 20.12
CA ASN A 143 -10.05 3.13 21.11
C ASN A 143 -9.51 2.15 22.15
N ARG A 144 -8.78 1.11 21.75
CA ARG A 144 -8.11 0.17 22.66
C ARG A 144 -7.21 0.90 23.64
N ASP A 145 -6.37 1.81 23.15
CA ASP A 145 -5.40 2.52 23.98
C ASP A 145 -6.08 3.48 24.98
N ILE A 146 -7.18 4.12 24.59
CA ILE A 146 -8.02 4.94 25.48
C ILE A 146 -8.70 4.07 26.53
N LEU A 147 -9.35 2.97 26.11
CA LEU A 147 -10.05 2.05 27.00
C LEU A 147 -9.10 1.41 28.02
N ARG A 148 -7.88 1.06 27.60
CA ARG A 148 -6.81 0.57 28.48
C ARG A 148 -6.45 1.56 29.58
N LYS A 149 -6.49 2.87 29.29
CA LYS A 149 -6.18 3.94 30.27
C LYS A 149 -7.37 4.29 31.16
N SER A 150 -8.58 3.89 30.80
CA SER A 150 -9.83 4.19 31.53
C SER A 150 -10.02 3.32 32.79
N ASN A 151 -8.98 3.25 33.64
CA ASN A 151 -8.90 2.42 34.84
C ASN A 151 -10.24 2.38 35.61
N GLY A 152 -10.84 1.19 35.71
CA GLY A 152 -12.05 0.96 36.49
C GLY A 152 -13.39 1.22 35.78
N VAL A 153 -13.40 1.80 34.56
CA VAL A 153 -14.66 2.00 33.80
C VAL A 153 -15.16 0.67 33.23
N TYR A 154 -14.26 -0.20 32.80
CA TYR A 154 -14.57 -1.52 32.26
C TYR A 154 -13.75 -2.59 32.96
N SER A 155 -14.38 -3.73 33.27
CA SER A 155 -13.67 -4.91 33.77
C SER A 155 -12.78 -5.50 32.68
N TYR A 156 -11.71 -6.19 33.06
CA TYR A 156 -10.85 -6.89 32.10
C TYR A 156 -11.62 -7.90 31.25
N GLY A 157 -12.58 -8.64 31.83
CA GLY A 157 -13.43 -9.55 31.07
C GLY A 157 -14.18 -8.86 29.94
N LYS A 158 -14.74 -7.67 30.20
CA LYS A 158 -15.48 -6.88 29.20
C LYS A 158 -14.57 -6.28 28.13
N LEU A 159 -13.37 -5.85 28.51
CA LEU A 159 -12.36 -5.40 27.53
C LEU A 159 -11.92 -6.55 26.63
N ASN A 160 -11.66 -7.72 27.19
CA ASN A 160 -11.27 -8.91 26.43
C ASN A 160 -12.38 -9.36 25.50
N GLU A 161 -13.64 -9.40 25.94
CA GLU A 161 -14.79 -9.70 25.06
C GLU A 161 -14.86 -8.75 23.86
N TRP A 162 -14.63 -7.45 24.09
CA TRP A 162 -14.56 -6.47 23.02
C TRP A 162 -13.35 -6.69 22.08
N ILE A 163 -12.15 -6.99 22.62
CA ILE A 163 -10.97 -7.33 21.81
C ILE A 163 -11.24 -8.56 20.95
N SER A 164 -11.83 -9.62 21.51
CA SER A 164 -12.17 -10.85 20.78
C SER A 164 -13.17 -10.59 19.66
N LYS A 165 -14.17 -9.73 19.89
CA LYS A 165 -15.11 -9.30 18.85
C LYS A 165 -14.40 -8.53 17.74
N MET A 166 -13.48 -7.64 18.08
CA MET A 166 -12.69 -6.90 17.10
C MET A 166 -11.72 -7.82 16.35
N TYR A 167 -11.06 -8.76 17.02
CA TYR A 167 -10.21 -9.76 16.38
C TYR A 167 -10.97 -10.52 15.30
N LYS A 168 -12.16 -11.05 15.61
CA LYS A 168 -13.01 -11.76 14.65
C LYS A 168 -13.46 -10.89 13.46
N LYS A 169 -13.54 -9.56 13.64
CA LYS A 169 -13.80 -8.62 12.53
C LYS A 169 -12.63 -8.58 11.54
N TYR A 170 -11.38 -8.61 12.01
CA TYR A 170 -10.21 -8.48 11.15
C TYR A 170 -9.68 -9.82 10.65
N ILE A 171 -9.81 -10.87 11.46
CA ILE A 171 -9.30 -12.22 11.23
C ILE A 171 -10.50 -13.17 11.22
N ASP A 172 -11.34 -13.04 10.20
CA ASP A 172 -12.40 -13.99 9.87
C ASP A 172 -11.84 -15.15 9.02
N ASP A 173 -12.68 -16.08 8.58
CA ASP A 173 -12.22 -17.23 7.78
C ASP A 173 -11.66 -16.82 6.40
N ASN A 174 -11.95 -15.61 5.91
CA ASN A 174 -11.56 -15.11 4.59
C ASN A 174 -10.53 -13.98 4.63
N TYR A 175 -9.94 -13.70 5.79
CA TYR A 175 -9.07 -12.53 5.98
C TYR A 175 -7.90 -12.49 5.00
N CYS A 176 -7.35 -13.64 4.58
CA CYS A 176 -6.29 -13.68 3.58
C CYS A 176 -6.74 -13.12 2.24
N LYS A 177 -7.97 -13.42 1.80
CA LYS A 177 -8.55 -12.85 0.58
C LYS A 177 -8.84 -11.36 0.74
N THR A 178 -9.29 -10.95 1.94
CA THR A 178 -9.57 -9.54 2.25
C THR A 178 -8.33 -8.65 2.13
N TYR A 179 -7.13 -9.20 2.38
CA TYR A 179 -5.88 -8.45 2.36
C TYR A 179 -4.90 -8.90 1.27
N GLU A 180 -5.33 -9.76 0.33
CA GLU A 180 -4.48 -10.35 -0.71
C GLU A 180 -3.82 -9.26 -1.57
N ASP A 181 -4.64 -8.33 -2.06
CA ASP A 181 -4.20 -7.19 -2.87
C ASP A 181 -3.20 -6.30 -2.12
N ILE A 182 -3.44 -6.00 -0.85
CA ILE A 182 -2.53 -5.22 -0.02
C ILE A 182 -1.20 -5.95 0.18
N LEU A 183 -1.26 -7.26 0.44
CA LEU A 183 -0.06 -8.07 0.64
C LEU A 183 0.78 -8.15 -0.63
N ASP A 184 0.16 -8.13 -1.81
CA ASP A 184 0.86 -8.16 -3.09
C ASP A 184 1.45 -6.81 -3.50
N ILE A 185 0.78 -5.71 -3.15
CA ILE A 185 1.16 -4.36 -3.57
C ILE A 185 2.18 -3.71 -2.61
N TYR A 186 2.06 -3.95 -1.29
CA TYR A 186 2.82 -3.20 -0.29
C TYR A 186 3.72 -4.09 0.55
N ASP A 187 4.93 -3.59 0.81
CA ASP A 187 5.78 -4.09 1.87
C ASP A 187 5.23 -3.70 3.25
N GLU A 188 5.65 -4.42 4.29
CA GLU A 188 5.14 -4.23 5.65
C GLU A 188 5.22 -2.77 6.13
N ASN A 189 6.33 -2.08 5.83
CA ASN A 189 6.58 -0.73 6.35
C ASN A 189 5.70 0.34 5.68
N ASP A 190 5.32 0.11 4.42
CA ASP A 190 4.50 1.04 3.63
C ASP A 190 3.03 0.60 3.56
N SER A 191 2.70 -0.50 4.24
CA SER A 191 1.39 -1.11 4.19
C SER A 191 0.33 -0.30 4.95
N PRO A 192 -0.90 -0.18 4.41
CA PRO A 192 -2.03 0.38 5.16
C PRO A 192 -2.34 -0.43 6.43
N LEU A 193 -1.85 -1.66 6.56
CA LEU A 193 -2.04 -2.56 7.69
C LEU A 193 -1.02 -2.37 8.82
N LYS A 194 -0.07 -1.43 8.68
CA LYS A 194 0.89 -1.03 9.72
C LYS A 194 0.76 0.46 10.02
N ILE A 195 0.34 0.78 11.25
CA ILE A 195 0.23 2.15 11.76
C ILE A 195 1.36 2.43 12.74
N ALA A 196 1.62 1.46 13.63
CA ALA A 196 2.71 1.44 14.61
C ALA A 196 3.00 -0.01 15.00
N ASP A 197 4.09 -0.25 15.73
CA ASP A 197 4.47 -1.62 16.14
C ASP A 197 3.41 -2.32 17.00
N ASN A 198 2.66 -1.55 17.79
CA ASN A 198 1.54 -2.06 18.59
C ASN A 198 0.17 -1.92 17.89
N CYS A 199 0.15 -1.56 16.61
CA CYS A 199 -1.05 -1.34 15.81
C CYS A 199 -0.77 -1.75 14.36
N THR A 200 -0.72 -3.06 14.15
CA THR A 200 -0.34 -3.69 12.89
C THR A 200 -0.94 -5.09 12.77
N LEU A 201 -1.41 -5.47 11.57
CA LEU A 201 -1.82 -6.86 11.35
C LEU A 201 -0.63 -7.82 11.11
N TYR A 202 0.58 -7.28 10.98
CA TYR A 202 1.80 -8.08 10.90
C TYR A 202 2.24 -8.64 12.26
N ASP A 203 1.80 -8.01 13.37
CA ASP A 203 1.85 -8.54 14.73
C ASP A 203 0.45 -8.47 15.36
N ILE A 204 -0.32 -9.52 15.13
CA ILE A 204 -1.72 -9.63 15.57
C ILE A 204 -1.80 -9.68 17.10
N HIS A 205 -0.81 -10.27 17.78
CA HIS A 205 -0.82 -10.36 19.24
C HIS A 205 -0.60 -9.00 19.90
N ALA A 206 0.30 -8.18 19.35
CA ALA A 206 0.49 -6.81 19.81
C ALA A 206 -0.75 -5.94 19.56
N THR A 207 -1.45 -6.19 18.46
CA THR A 207 -2.65 -5.44 18.07
C THR A 207 -3.88 -5.83 18.90
N PHE A 208 -4.08 -7.12 19.15
CA PHE A 208 -5.20 -7.66 19.92
C PHE A 208 -4.70 -8.27 21.24
N PRO A 209 -4.32 -7.44 22.24
CA PRO A 209 -3.79 -7.94 23.49
C PRO A 209 -4.90 -8.46 24.41
N TYR A 210 -4.53 -9.39 25.28
CA TYR A 210 -5.34 -9.80 26.41
C TYR A 210 -5.05 -8.92 27.65
N PHE A 211 -6.10 -8.52 28.36
CA PHE A 211 -6.03 -7.77 29.61
C PHE A 211 -6.28 -8.70 30.82
N GLY A 212 -5.36 -8.73 31.79
CA GLY A 212 -5.52 -9.49 33.03
C GLY A 212 -4.35 -10.42 33.36
N VAL A 213 -4.51 -11.24 34.39
CA VAL A 213 -3.48 -12.20 34.84
C VAL A 213 -3.52 -13.44 33.93
N ARG A 214 -2.36 -13.88 33.45
CA ARG A 214 -2.12 -14.92 32.41
C ARG A 214 -2.75 -16.31 32.67
N HIS A 215 -3.49 -16.54 33.74
CA HIS A 215 -3.88 -17.89 34.17
C HIS A 215 -5.20 -18.41 33.57
N ILE A 216 -5.96 -17.60 32.83
CA ILE A 216 -7.17 -18.04 32.13
C ILE A 216 -7.07 -17.59 30.67
N ILE A 217 -6.16 -18.21 29.94
CA ILE A 217 -6.06 -18.06 28.49
C ILE A 217 -6.95 -19.14 27.87
N SER A 218 -8.14 -18.78 27.37
CA SER A 218 -8.74 -19.61 26.34
C SER A 218 -7.88 -19.50 25.08
N PHE A 219 -7.03 -20.50 24.90
CA PHE A 219 -5.92 -20.69 23.97
C PHE A 219 -6.23 -20.55 22.47
N TRP A 220 -7.40 -20.03 22.09
CA TRP A 220 -7.95 -20.20 20.74
C TRP A 220 -8.08 -18.90 19.94
N GLU A 221 -8.20 -17.74 20.58
CA GLU A 221 -8.65 -16.53 19.86
C GLU A 221 -7.55 -15.71 19.16
N HIS A 222 -6.26 -16.09 19.21
CA HIS A 222 -5.20 -15.40 18.45
C HIS A 222 -4.20 -16.36 17.80
N ARG A 223 -4.67 -17.49 17.23
CA ARG A 223 -3.75 -18.46 16.59
C ARG A 223 -2.89 -17.86 15.49
N ILE A 224 -3.45 -16.90 14.75
CA ILE A 224 -2.73 -16.21 13.68
C ILE A 224 -1.82 -15.16 14.32
N ARG A 225 -0.51 -15.33 14.14
CA ARG A 225 0.49 -14.36 14.62
C ARG A 225 0.63 -13.14 13.72
N SER A 226 0.45 -13.34 12.42
CA SER A 226 0.73 -12.36 11.39
C SER A 226 -0.06 -12.65 10.12
N ILE A 227 -0.54 -11.62 9.44
CA ILE A 227 -1.13 -11.75 8.09
C ILE A 227 -0.13 -12.23 7.03
N SER A 228 1.18 -12.11 7.29
CA SER A 228 2.22 -12.62 6.39
C SER A 228 2.11 -14.13 6.15
N ASN A 229 1.42 -14.85 7.05
CA ASN A 229 1.12 -16.28 6.86
C ASN A 229 0.22 -16.55 5.65
N CYS A 230 -0.56 -15.57 5.18
CA CYS A 230 -1.35 -15.71 3.95
C CYS A 230 -0.46 -15.93 2.72
N LYS A 231 0.69 -15.25 2.63
CA LYS A 231 1.68 -15.49 1.56
C LYS A 231 2.26 -16.91 1.58
N LYS A 232 2.32 -17.54 2.77
CA LYS A 232 2.83 -18.92 2.92
C LYS A 232 1.83 -19.98 2.47
N HIS A 233 0.53 -19.69 2.50
CA HIS A 233 -0.50 -20.63 2.10
C HIS A 233 -0.59 -20.85 0.57
N GLY A 234 -0.19 -19.85 -0.23
CA GLY A 234 -0.09 -19.98 -1.70
C GLY A 234 1.12 -20.79 -2.19
N ASN A 235 2.16 -20.93 -1.36
CA ASN A 235 3.38 -21.69 -1.67
C ASN A 235 3.47 -23.05 -0.96
N ALA A 236 2.49 -23.38 -0.12
CA ALA A 236 2.38 -24.70 0.46
C ALA A 236 1.77 -25.66 -0.57
N GLY A 237 2.60 -26.15 -1.49
CA GLY A 237 2.30 -27.40 -2.18
C GLY A 237 1.93 -28.45 -1.12
N PHE A 238 0.82 -29.15 -1.35
CA PHE A 238 0.25 -30.16 -0.45
C PHE A 238 1.31 -31.11 0.14
N TYR A 239 1.86 -30.77 1.30
CA TYR A 239 2.45 -31.76 2.19
C TYR A 239 1.32 -32.29 3.04
N VAL A 240 0.67 -33.34 2.51
CA VAL A 240 -0.17 -34.22 3.31
C VAL A 240 0.76 -34.85 4.36
N PRO A 241 0.51 -34.67 5.67
CA PRO A 241 1.26 -35.40 6.69
C PRO A 241 1.03 -36.90 6.49
N PRO A 242 2.04 -37.77 6.68
CA PRO A 242 1.82 -39.20 6.58
C PRO A 242 0.80 -39.64 7.64
N ASP A 243 -0.28 -40.28 7.19
CA ASP A 243 -1.25 -40.92 8.07
C ASP A 243 -0.57 -42.04 8.89
N PRO A 244 -1.05 -42.34 10.11
CA PRO A 244 -0.51 -43.42 10.92
C PRO A 244 -0.75 -44.78 10.25
N GLU A 245 0.29 -45.59 10.17
CA GLU A 245 0.25 -46.97 9.68
C GLU A 245 -0.85 -47.78 10.39
N VAL A 246 -1.80 -48.28 9.62
CA VAL A 246 -2.67 -49.39 10.01
C VAL A 246 -2.26 -50.61 9.20
N LEU A 247 -1.88 -51.65 9.93
CA LEU A 247 -1.51 -52.97 9.44
C LEU A 247 -2.69 -53.72 8.81
N ASP A 248 -2.30 -54.51 7.80
CA ASP A 248 -2.84 -55.79 7.35
C ASP A 248 -3.76 -55.92 6.12
N SER A 249 -3.25 -56.81 5.24
CA SER A 249 -3.87 -57.85 4.41
C SER A 249 -4.33 -57.53 2.97
N ASP A 250 -3.48 -58.01 2.05
CA ASP A 250 -3.74 -58.78 0.81
C ASP A 250 -5.14 -58.71 0.17
N ASP A 251 -5.23 -58.28 -1.11
CA ASP A 251 -5.17 -59.21 -2.26
C ASP A 251 -5.20 -58.47 -3.62
N VAL A 252 -4.75 -59.16 -4.66
CA VAL A 252 -4.32 -58.71 -5.99
C VAL A 252 -5.47 -58.23 -6.92
N SER A 253 -5.25 -57.16 -7.71
CA SER A 253 -5.27 -57.18 -9.20
C SER A 253 -5.44 -55.80 -9.86
N SER A 254 -4.60 -55.56 -10.88
CA SER A 254 -4.43 -54.36 -11.74
C SER A 254 -3.65 -53.18 -11.13
N SER A 255 -2.36 -53.10 -11.47
CA SER A 255 -1.45 -52.04 -11.01
C SER A 255 -1.90 -50.66 -11.49
N PRO A 256 -2.28 -49.73 -10.59
CA PRO A 256 -2.62 -48.33 -10.94
C PRO A 256 -1.43 -47.58 -11.57
N ILE A 257 -0.21 -48.12 -11.41
CA ILE A 257 1.03 -47.52 -11.88
C ILE A 257 1.12 -47.62 -13.40
N LEU A 258 0.69 -48.73 -14.01
CA LEU A 258 0.76 -48.89 -15.47
C LEU A 258 -0.20 -47.93 -16.20
N ILE A 259 -1.37 -47.68 -15.61
CA ILE A 259 -2.39 -46.74 -16.12
C ILE A 259 -1.89 -45.29 -15.96
N LYS A 260 -1.26 -44.96 -14.84
CA LYS A 260 -0.69 -43.61 -14.62
C LYS A 260 0.50 -43.31 -15.54
N ILE A 261 1.36 -44.30 -15.81
CA ILE A 261 2.50 -44.13 -16.73
C ILE A 261 2.03 -43.93 -18.17
N THR A 262 1.01 -44.68 -18.60
CA THR A 262 0.46 -44.54 -19.96
C THR A 262 -0.22 -43.19 -20.18
N ILE A 263 -1.04 -42.72 -19.24
CA ILE A 263 -1.70 -41.39 -19.33
C ILE A 263 -0.67 -40.25 -19.36
N THR A 264 0.38 -40.35 -18.56
CA THR A 264 1.43 -39.32 -18.51
C THR A 264 2.27 -39.30 -19.81
N ALA A 265 2.55 -40.47 -20.39
CA ALA A 265 3.29 -40.55 -21.65
C ALA A 265 2.49 -39.98 -22.83
N PHE A 266 1.18 -40.27 -22.92
CA PHE A 266 0.34 -39.77 -24.02
C PHE A 266 0.14 -38.25 -23.98
N THR A 267 0.00 -37.65 -22.78
CA THR A 267 -0.17 -36.20 -22.64
C THR A 267 1.05 -35.42 -23.10
N ILE A 268 2.27 -35.89 -22.77
CA ILE A 268 3.52 -35.23 -23.18
C ILE A 268 3.72 -35.30 -24.70
N VAL A 269 3.44 -36.46 -25.31
CA VAL A 269 3.56 -36.65 -26.77
C VAL A 269 2.54 -35.81 -27.54
N SER A 270 1.31 -35.69 -27.02
CA SER A 270 0.29 -34.81 -27.61
C SER A 270 0.70 -33.34 -27.55
N ILE A 271 1.22 -32.86 -26.42
CA ILE A 271 1.66 -31.46 -26.27
C ILE A 271 2.82 -31.15 -27.23
N PHE A 272 3.80 -32.04 -27.35
CA PHE A 272 4.91 -31.87 -28.30
C PHE A 272 4.44 -31.84 -29.75
N SER A 273 3.47 -32.69 -30.11
CA SER A 273 2.92 -32.74 -31.47
C SER A 273 2.13 -31.47 -31.81
N PHE A 274 1.34 -30.94 -30.88
CA PHE A 274 0.64 -29.66 -31.05
C PHE A 274 1.61 -28.48 -31.14
N GLY A 275 2.70 -28.48 -30.37
CA GLY A 275 3.75 -27.45 -30.45
C GLY A 275 4.43 -27.38 -31.81
N LEU A 276 4.70 -28.54 -32.44
CA LEU A 276 5.31 -28.60 -33.78
C LEU A 276 4.36 -28.11 -34.89
N ILE A 277 3.06 -28.39 -34.77
CA ILE A 277 2.05 -27.88 -35.71
C ILE A 277 1.91 -26.35 -35.56
N LEU A 278 1.84 -25.83 -34.32
CA LEU A 278 1.78 -24.39 -34.08
C LEU A 278 3.05 -23.66 -34.53
N TYR A 279 4.22 -24.28 -34.39
CA TYR A 279 5.49 -23.74 -34.88
C TYR A 279 5.52 -23.65 -36.42
N LYS A 280 4.99 -24.65 -37.12
CA LYS A 280 4.99 -24.69 -38.59
C LYS A 280 3.95 -23.78 -39.24
N PHE A 281 2.82 -23.51 -38.57
CA PHE A 281 1.67 -22.81 -39.15
C PHE A 281 1.35 -21.44 -38.53
N SER A 282 2.14 -20.94 -37.58
CA SER A 282 1.93 -19.62 -36.97
C SER A 282 3.03 -18.62 -37.37
N PRO A 283 2.70 -17.37 -37.75
CA PRO A 283 3.69 -16.33 -38.06
C PRO A 283 4.39 -15.76 -36.81
N PHE A 284 4.28 -16.45 -35.67
CA PHE A 284 4.84 -16.03 -34.39
C PHE A 284 6.38 -15.98 -34.39
N GLY A 285 7.03 -16.87 -35.16
CA GLY A 285 8.49 -16.84 -35.33
C GLY A 285 8.99 -15.58 -36.05
N PHE A 286 8.26 -15.11 -37.06
CA PHE A 286 8.60 -13.87 -37.77
C PHE A 286 8.35 -12.62 -36.91
N TRP A 287 7.32 -12.65 -36.05
CA TRP A 287 7.02 -11.56 -35.10
C TRP A 287 8.07 -11.44 -33.99
N LEU A 288 8.52 -12.56 -33.41
CA LEU A 288 9.60 -12.57 -32.41
C LEU A 288 10.92 -12.07 -33.01
N HIS A 289 11.27 -12.51 -34.21
CA HIS A 289 12.49 -12.05 -34.87
C HIS A 289 12.45 -10.55 -35.20
N LYS A 290 11.30 -10.03 -35.65
CA LYS A 290 11.10 -8.61 -35.94
C LYS A 290 11.18 -7.72 -34.68
N ASN A 291 10.64 -8.17 -33.55
CA ASN A 291 10.70 -7.43 -32.29
C ASN A 291 12.11 -7.43 -31.67
N ILE A 292 12.87 -8.52 -31.82
CA ILE A 292 14.26 -8.58 -31.34
C ILE A 292 15.17 -7.69 -32.20
N ILE A 293 15.01 -7.70 -33.53
CA ILE A 293 15.79 -6.82 -34.43
C ILE A 293 15.45 -5.34 -34.21
N ASN A 294 14.18 -4.99 -33.99
CA ASN A 294 13.80 -3.60 -33.70
C ASN A 294 14.37 -3.11 -32.36
N LYS A 295 14.48 -3.97 -31.34
CA LYS A 295 15.14 -3.60 -30.08
C LYS A 295 16.64 -3.37 -30.26
N TYR A 296 17.31 -4.13 -31.12
CA TYR A 296 18.74 -3.97 -31.38
C TYR A 296 19.06 -2.68 -32.15
N LYS A 297 18.24 -2.28 -33.13
CA LYS A 297 18.42 -1.00 -33.85
C LYS A 297 18.25 0.23 -32.95
N ILE A 298 17.26 0.21 -32.05
CA ILE A 298 17.01 1.31 -31.11
C ILE A 298 18.12 1.41 -30.03
N GLY A 299 18.79 0.30 -29.71
CA GLY A 299 19.94 0.29 -28.79
C GLY A 299 21.21 0.85 -29.42
N VAL A 300 21.46 0.58 -30.70
CA VAL A 300 22.67 1.03 -31.41
C VAL A 300 22.63 2.53 -31.74
N ASP A 301 21.48 3.08 -32.16
CA ASP A 301 21.36 4.52 -32.42
C ASP A 301 21.54 5.38 -31.15
N ASN A 302 21.12 4.87 -29.98
CA ASN A 302 21.24 5.57 -28.70
C ASN A 302 22.66 5.50 -28.09
N GLU A 303 23.49 4.53 -28.47
CA GLU A 303 24.91 4.47 -28.06
C GLU A 303 25.82 5.29 -28.99
N GLU A 304 25.46 5.45 -30.26
CA GLU A 304 26.21 6.28 -31.22
C GLU A 304 26.04 7.78 -30.93
N GLU A 305 24.83 8.23 -30.58
CA GLU A 305 24.56 9.64 -30.21
C GLU A 305 25.21 10.05 -28.87
N LYS A 306 25.28 9.11 -27.91
CA LYS A 306 25.95 9.34 -26.61
C LYS A 306 27.48 9.37 -26.70
N ASN A 307 28.06 8.64 -27.66
CA ASN A 307 29.51 8.64 -27.89
C ASN A 307 29.99 9.86 -28.69
N ILE A 308 29.17 10.43 -29.58
CA ILE A 308 29.53 11.65 -30.33
C ILE A 308 29.59 12.86 -29.38
N LEU A 309 28.62 13.01 -28.47
CA LEU A 309 28.55 14.14 -27.54
C LEU A 309 29.70 14.16 -26.50
N SER A 310 30.20 12.99 -26.09
CA SER A 310 31.29 12.85 -25.11
C SER A 310 32.68 13.02 -25.74
N LYS A 311 32.84 12.68 -27.02
CA LYS A 311 34.12 12.75 -27.73
C LYS A 311 34.48 14.19 -28.16
N GLU A 312 33.49 15.03 -28.43
CA GLU A 312 33.69 16.45 -28.77
C GLU A 312 34.16 17.29 -27.57
N THR A 313 33.76 16.95 -26.34
CA THR A 313 34.16 17.71 -25.14
C THR A 313 35.60 17.39 -24.68
N LEU A 314 36.15 16.23 -25.07
CA LEU A 314 37.50 15.82 -24.70
C LEU A 314 38.59 16.31 -25.67
N TYR A 315 38.25 16.57 -26.95
CA TYR A 315 39.23 16.97 -27.97
C TYR A 315 39.61 18.46 -27.94
N LEU A 316 38.81 19.34 -27.33
CA LEU A 316 39.10 20.78 -27.25
C LEU A 316 40.16 21.16 -26.20
N ASN A 317 40.51 20.26 -25.27
CA ASN A 317 41.45 20.54 -24.19
C ASN A 317 42.89 20.04 -24.44
N PHE A 318 43.20 19.43 -25.59
CA PHE A 318 44.50 18.76 -25.82
C PHE A 318 45.37 19.33 -26.94
N LEU A 319 44.97 20.42 -27.62
CA LEU A 319 45.69 20.95 -28.80
C LEU A 319 46.64 22.15 -28.55
N ASN A 320 47.10 22.37 -27.31
CA ASN A 320 48.18 23.33 -27.03
C ASN A 320 49.42 22.63 -26.44
N SER A 321 50.22 22.03 -27.32
CA SER A 321 51.62 21.59 -27.12
C SER A 321 51.93 20.68 -28.32
N GLY A 322 52.68 21.01 -29.36
CA GLY A 322 53.89 21.81 -29.46
C GLY A 322 54.98 20.93 -30.09
N LYS A 323 55.30 21.17 -31.38
CA LYS A 323 56.53 20.75 -32.13
C LYS A 323 56.79 19.22 -32.25
N SER A 324 57.35 18.66 -33.32
CA SER A 324 58.11 19.15 -34.48
C SER A 324 58.15 18.04 -35.55
N ASP A 325 58.04 18.45 -36.82
CA ASP A 325 58.78 18.04 -38.02
C ASP A 325 59.19 16.57 -38.22
N HIS A 326 58.99 16.05 -39.45
CA HIS A 326 60.06 15.78 -40.43
C HIS A 326 59.45 15.27 -41.77
N HIS A 327 59.17 16.21 -42.67
CA HIS A 327 59.50 16.33 -44.10
C HIS A 327 59.59 15.15 -45.11
N ILE A 328 58.87 15.37 -46.25
CA ILE A 328 59.35 15.40 -47.68
C ILE A 328 59.56 14.02 -48.37
N SER A 329 59.19 13.72 -49.63
CA SER A 329 58.44 14.33 -50.77
C SER A 329 58.34 13.25 -51.88
N TYR A 330 57.45 13.28 -52.89
CA TYR A 330 57.59 14.02 -54.15
C TYR A 330 56.29 14.01 -54.98
N HIS A 331 56.29 14.92 -55.95
CA HIS A 331 55.22 15.60 -56.67
C HIS A 331 54.60 14.85 -57.89
N PRO A 332 53.52 15.42 -58.48
CA PRO A 332 52.57 14.76 -59.39
C PRO A 332 52.85 15.02 -60.88
N VAL A 333 52.14 14.31 -61.75
CA VAL A 333 51.32 14.89 -62.84
C VAL A 333 50.03 14.08 -62.94
#